data_AF-A0AAD7W2J9-F1
#
_entry.id   AF-A0AAD7W2J9-F1
#
_cell.length_a   1.000
_cell.length_b   1.000
_cell.length_c   1.000
_cell.angle_alpha   90.00
_cell.angle_beta   90.00
_cell.angle_gamma   90.00
#
_symmetry.space_group_name_H-M   'P 1'
#
loop_
_entity.id
_entity.type
_entity.pdbx_description
1 polymer ?
#
loop_
_entity_poly.entity_id
_entity_poly.type
_entity_poly.pdbx_seq_one_letter_code
_entity_poly.pdbx_strand_id
1 'polypeptide(L)'
;RVLLRDVQVLTLYQGRCTNSRRTSPVPLLQCVGGTAGCVFVPRVVQCLNKGWNGVDVQWECKTDMDQKYRFGRIEVSCEGYDYPNNPYILKGSCGLEYTLELAATGT
;
A
#
# COMPACT_ATOMS: atom_id res chain seq x y z
N ARG A 1 16.40 -10.52 0.69
CA ARG A 1 15.18 -10.99 1.38
C ARG A 1 15.04 -10.28 2.72
N VAL A 2 13.82 -9.99 3.15
CA VAL A 2 13.52 -9.38 4.47
C VAL A 2 12.25 -10.03 5.01
N LEU A 3 12.13 -10.23 6.32
CA LEU A 3 10.90 -10.75 6.92
C LEU A 3 9.83 -9.63 6.92
N LEU A 4 8.64 -9.90 6.38
CA LEU A 4 7.59 -8.89 6.20
C LEU A 4 7.23 -8.18 7.51
N ARG A 5 7.11 -8.95 8.60
CA ARG A 5 6.76 -8.40 9.93
C ARG A 5 7.81 -7.46 10.51
N ASP A 6 9.06 -7.54 10.07
CA ASP A 6 10.17 -6.70 10.55
C ASP A 6 10.28 -5.40 9.72
N VAL A 7 9.51 -5.25 8.64
CA VAL A 7 9.46 -4.01 7.87
C VAL A 7 8.71 -2.96 8.68
N GLN A 8 9.40 -1.89 9.07
CA GLN A 8 8.83 -0.83 9.91
C GLN A 8 8.03 0.20 9.11
N VAL A 9 8.55 0.60 7.95
CA VAL A 9 7.99 1.68 7.14
C VAL A 9 8.13 1.36 5.66
N LEU A 10 7.09 1.70 4.90
CA LEU A 10 7.11 1.75 3.44
C LEU A 10 6.91 3.20 3.00
N THR A 11 7.69 3.66 2.04
CA THR A 11 7.48 4.94 1.36
C THR A 11 7.29 4.66 -0.12
N LEU A 12 6.07 4.87 -0.59
CA LEU A 12 5.59 4.45 -1.90
C LEU A 12 5.36 5.69 -2.74
N TYR A 13 5.85 5.69 -3.99
CA TYR A 13 5.82 6.86 -4.87
C TYR A 13 4.97 6.60 -6.11
N GLN A 14 4.20 7.60 -6.51
CA GLN A 14 3.44 7.56 -7.76
C GLN A 14 4.38 7.38 -8.96
N GLY A 15 3.92 6.61 -9.95
CA GLY A 15 4.64 6.41 -11.22
C GLY A 15 5.88 5.51 -11.11
N ARG A 16 6.15 4.94 -9.93
CA ARG A 16 7.17 3.92 -9.75
C ARG A 16 6.54 2.53 -9.70
N CYS A 17 7.32 1.51 -10.07
CA CYS A 17 6.92 0.12 -9.96
C CYS A 17 7.68 -0.59 -8.85
N THR A 18 7.13 -1.72 -8.38
CA THR A 18 7.75 -2.65 -7.46
C THR A 18 8.99 -3.28 -8.08
N ASN A 19 9.99 -3.60 -7.25
CA ASN A 19 10.98 -4.59 -7.64
C ASN A 19 10.26 -5.93 -7.82
N SER A 20 10.62 -6.68 -8.86
CA SER A 20 10.07 -8.03 -9.04
C SER A 20 11.13 -9.02 -9.48
N ARG A 21 10.94 -10.28 -9.09
CA ARG A 21 11.84 -11.39 -9.45
C ARG A 21 11.11 -12.55 -10.12
N ARG A 22 9.95 -12.92 -9.59
CA ARG A 22 9.13 -14.05 -10.05
C ARG A 22 7.91 -13.60 -10.85
N THR A 23 7.44 -12.38 -10.63
CA THR A 23 6.26 -11.80 -11.26
C THR A 23 6.64 -10.61 -12.15
N SER A 24 5.66 -9.98 -12.79
CA SER A 24 5.87 -8.69 -13.45
C SER A 24 5.84 -7.57 -12.40
N PRO A 25 6.67 -6.52 -12.54
CA PRO A 25 6.56 -5.30 -11.75
C PRO A 25 5.16 -4.70 -11.84
N VAL A 26 4.62 -4.24 -10.71
CA VAL A 26 3.32 -3.54 -10.61
C VAL A 26 3.53 -2.14 -10.03
N PRO A 27 2.61 -1.19 -10.21
CA PRO A 27 2.72 0.15 -9.60
C PRO A 27 2.86 0.08 -8.07
N LEU A 28 3.70 0.95 -7.49
CA LEU A 28 3.80 1.07 -6.02
C LEU A 28 2.51 1.61 -5.40
N LEU A 29 1.76 2.43 -6.14
CA LEU A 29 0.50 3.02 -5.74
C LEU A 29 -0.53 2.73 -6.83
N GLN A 30 -1.62 2.05 -6.47
CA GLN A 30 -2.68 1.69 -7.40
C GLN A 30 -4.04 2.06 -6.81
N CYS A 31 -4.72 3.03 -7.41
CA CYS A 31 -6.12 3.28 -7.12
C CYS A 31 -6.99 2.24 -7.83
N VAL A 32 -7.91 1.62 -7.10
CA VAL A 32 -8.80 0.56 -7.63
C VAL A 32 -10.28 0.97 -7.63
N GLY A 33 -10.61 2.20 -7.25
CA GLY A 33 -11.97 2.75 -7.28
C GLY A 33 -12.33 3.52 -6.01
N GLY A 34 -13.61 3.46 -5.61
CA GLY A 34 -14.18 4.18 -4.46
C GLY A 34 -15.21 5.23 -4.88
N THR A 35 -15.88 5.84 -3.91
CA THR A 35 -16.95 6.85 -4.16
C THR A 35 -16.44 8.13 -4.80
N ALA A 36 -15.17 8.47 -4.60
CA ALA A 36 -14.51 9.58 -5.31
C ALA A 36 -13.90 9.13 -6.66
N GLY A 37 -14.03 7.86 -7.03
CA GLY A 37 -13.30 7.27 -8.17
C GLY A 37 -11.79 7.32 -7.96
N CYS A 38 -11.02 7.50 -9.02
CA CYS A 38 -9.55 7.65 -8.96
C CYS A 38 -9.09 9.05 -9.40
N VAL A 39 -9.88 10.07 -9.05
CA VAL A 39 -9.64 11.47 -9.47
C VAL A 39 -8.41 12.10 -8.80
N PHE A 40 -7.96 11.53 -7.69
CA PHE A 40 -6.73 11.93 -7.00
C PHE A 40 -5.83 10.72 -6.78
N VAL A 41 -4.56 10.89 -7.14
CA VAL A 41 -3.49 9.93 -6.86
C VAL A 41 -2.41 10.66 -6.06
N PRO A 42 -2.13 10.25 -4.82
CA PRO A 42 -1.11 10.89 -4.01
C PRO A 42 0.28 10.65 -4.60
N ARG A 43 1.14 11.67 -4.56
CA ARG A 43 2.53 11.56 -5.07
C ARG A 43 3.38 10.61 -4.24
N VAL A 44 3.13 10.58 -2.93
CA VAL A 44 3.82 9.74 -1.96
C VAL A 44 2.84 9.26 -0.90
N VAL A 45 2.93 8.00 -0.51
CA VAL A 45 2.21 7.45 0.65
C VAL A 45 3.22 6.81 1.59
N GLN A 46 3.11 7.11 2.87
CA GLN A 46 3.91 6.46 3.90
C GLN A 46 3.03 5.50 4.68
N CYS A 47 3.41 4.22 4.69
CA CYS A 47 2.74 3.19 5.47
C CYS A 47 3.64 2.77 6.64
N LEU A 48 3.10 2.86 7.86
CA LEU A 48 3.77 2.44 9.08
C LEU A 48 3.21 1.10 9.54
N ASN A 49 4.10 0.19 9.92
CA ASN A 49 3.72 -1.07 10.54
C ASN A 49 3.28 -0.81 11.98
N LYS A 50 2.01 -1.11 12.29
CA LYS A 50 1.38 -0.96 13.61
C LYS A 50 1.37 -2.24 14.43
N GLY A 51 2.02 -3.28 13.94
CA GLY A 51 2.10 -4.59 14.57
C GLY A 51 1.51 -5.69 13.70
N TRP A 52 1.21 -6.81 14.33
CA TRP A 52 0.79 -8.06 13.70
C TRP A 52 -0.32 -8.68 14.53
N ASN A 53 -1.34 -9.22 13.87
CA ASN A 53 -2.54 -9.76 14.53
C ASN A 53 -2.53 -11.30 14.72
N GLY A 54 -1.43 -11.98 14.40
CA GLY A 54 -1.38 -13.46 14.35
C GLY A 54 -1.36 -14.02 12.92
N VAL A 55 -1.70 -13.20 11.92
CA VAL A 55 -1.83 -13.63 10.52
C VAL A 55 -1.14 -12.64 9.58
N ASP A 56 -1.42 -11.34 9.74
CA ASP A 56 -0.98 -10.29 8.83
C ASP A 56 -0.43 -9.07 9.58
N VAL A 57 0.45 -8.34 8.90
CA VAL A 57 0.94 -7.04 9.35
C VAL A 57 -0.18 -6.00 9.22
N GLN A 58 -0.35 -5.19 10.25
CA GLN A 58 -1.33 -4.12 10.31
C GLN A 58 -0.68 -2.81 9.85
N TRP A 59 -1.04 -2.33 8.67
CA TRP A 59 -0.47 -1.11 8.09
C TRP A 59 -1.35 0.12 8.33
N GLU A 60 -0.76 1.21 8.80
CA GLU A 60 -1.38 2.54 8.76
C GLU A 60 -0.74 3.34 7.63
N CYS A 61 -1.49 3.66 6.58
CA CYS A 61 -1.03 4.44 5.45
C CYS A 61 -1.56 5.88 5.49
N LYS A 62 -0.66 6.86 5.32
CA LYS A 62 -0.97 8.30 5.35
C LYS A 62 -0.34 9.03 4.16
N THR A 63 -1.01 10.08 3.72
CA THR A 63 -0.56 11.03 2.70
C THR A 63 -1.26 12.37 2.93
N ASP A 64 -0.67 13.43 2.40
CA ASP A 64 -1.35 14.71 2.27
C ASP A 64 -2.37 14.61 1.12
N MET A 65 -3.64 14.85 1.44
CA MET A 65 -4.73 14.95 0.48
C MET A 65 -5.71 16.03 0.94
N ASP A 66 -6.49 16.58 0.01
CA ASP A 66 -7.56 17.52 0.33
C ASP A 66 -8.56 16.87 1.31
N GLN A 67 -9.09 17.64 2.26
CA GLN A 67 -10.01 17.17 3.29
C GLN A 67 -11.28 16.54 2.72
N LYS A 68 -11.64 16.84 1.47
CA LYS A 68 -12.76 16.18 0.76
C LYS A 68 -12.49 14.72 0.43
N TYR A 69 -11.26 14.23 0.55
CA TYR A 69 -10.89 12.86 0.23
C TYR A 69 -10.36 12.12 1.47
N ARG A 70 -10.54 10.81 1.47
CA ARG A 70 -9.88 9.89 2.40
C ARG A 70 -9.59 8.57 1.71
N PHE A 71 -8.64 7.81 2.24
CA PHE A 71 -8.54 6.40 1.88
C PHE A 71 -9.78 5.65 2.36
N GLY A 72 -10.31 4.77 1.50
CA GLY A 72 -11.27 3.75 1.87
C GLY A 72 -10.56 2.47 2.25
N ARG A 73 -10.78 1.39 1.49
CA ARG A 73 -10.01 0.15 1.65
C ARG A 73 -8.56 0.42 1.26
N ILE A 74 -7.64 -0.10 2.05
CA ILE A 74 -6.21 -0.15 1.74
C ILE A 74 -5.72 -1.59 1.81
N GLU A 75 -4.79 -1.96 0.95
CA GLU A 75 -4.16 -3.27 0.93
C GLU A 75 -2.69 -3.16 0.52
N VAL A 76 -1.80 -3.54 1.44
CA VAL A 76 -0.36 -3.60 1.17
C VAL A 76 -0.02 -5.04 0.78
N SER A 77 0.60 -5.22 -0.38
CA SER A 77 1.03 -6.52 -0.86
C SER A 77 2.49 -6.48 -1.31
N CYS A 78 3.25 -7.53 -0.99
CA CYS A 78 4.66 -7.65 -1.33
C CYS A 78 4.95 -9.00 -1.97
N GLU A 79 5.87 -9.05 -2.93
CA GLU A 79 6.31 -10.32 -3.53
C GLU A 79 7.06 -11.18 -2.51
N GLY A 80 6.53 -12.37 -2.22
CA GLY A 80 7.20 -13.41 -1.43
C GLY A 80 8.50 -13.87 -2.09
N TYR A 81 9.57 -14.03 -1.31
CA TYR A 81 10.93 -14.19 -1.82
C TYR A 81 11.14 -15.53 -2.56
N ASP A 82 10.67 -16.63 -1.97
CA ASP A 82 10.83 -17.97 -2.55
C ASP A 82 9.53 -18.52 -3.16
N TYR A 83 8.36 -18.11 -2.68
CA TYR A 83 7.02 -18.58 -3.13
C TYR A 83 5.92 -17.60 -2.68
N PRO A 84 4.68 -17.68 -3.22
CA PRO A 84 3.57 -16.81 -2.80
C PRO A 84 3.27 -16.94 -1.30
N ASN A 85 2.98 -15.83 -0.61
CA ASN A 85 2.71 -15.80 0.83
C ASN A 85 3.88 -16.27 1.73
N ASN A 86 5.10 -16.30 1.20
CA ASN A 86 6.30 -16.52 2.02
C ASN A 86 6.45 -15.37 3.02
N PRO A 87 6.70 -15.65 4.32
CA PRO A 87 6.88 -14.60 5.33
C PRO A 87 8.08 -13.69 5.04
N TYR A 88 9.07 -14.18 4.28
CA TYR A 88 10.13 -13.38 3.70
C TYR A 88 9.72 -12.85 2.33
N ILE A 89 9.96 -11.56 2.13
CA ILE A 89 9.64 -10.83 0.91
C ILE A 89 10.90 -10.33 0.19
N LEU A 90 10.74 -10.01 -1.09
CA LEU A 90 11.74 -9.29 -1.88
C LEU A 90 11.82 -7.82 -1.44
N LYS A 91 13.04 -7.29 -1.30
CA LYS A 91 13.22 -5.88 -0.89
C LYS A 91 12.70 -4.96 -1.98
N GLY A 92 11.81 -4.04 -1.62
CA GLY A 92 11.22 -3.08 -2.57
C GLY A 92 10.11 -3.64 -3.44
N SER A 93 9.58 -4.83 -3.13
CA SER A 93 8.46 -5.42 -3.87
C SER A 93 7.07 -5.07 -3.33
N CYS A 94 7.00 -4.28 -2.26
CA CYS A 94 5.73 -3.89 -1.65
C CYS A 94 5.06 -2.76 -2.43
N GLY A 95 3.77 -2.90 -2.70
CA GLY A 95 2.89 -1.87 -3.25
C GLY A 95 1.63 -1.70 -2.39
N LEU A 96 0.90 -0.62 -2.65
CA LEU A 96 -0.37 -0.28 -2.00
C LEU A 96 -1.47 -0.17 -3.05
N GLU A 97 -2.48 -1.02 -2.90
CA GLU A 97 -3.78 -0.83 -3.54
C GLU A 97 -4.71 -0.08 -2.59
N TYR A 98 -5.48 0.88 -3.11
CA TYR A 98 -6.40 1.66 -2.30
C TYR A 98 -7.65 2.08 -3.06
N THR A 99 -8.76 2.27 -2.33
CA THR A 99 -9.91 3.03 -2.81
C THR A 99 -9.85 4.46 -2.30
N LEU A 100 -10.36 5.41 -3.09
CA LEU A 100 -10.48 6.81 -2.71
C LEU A 100 -11.96 7.14 -2.47
N GLU A 101 -12.26 7.60 -1.27
CA GLU A 101 -13.61 7.95 -0.86
C GLU A 101 -13.76 9.46 -0.73
N LEU A 102 -14.98 9.96 -0.98
CA LEU A 102 -15.34 11.28 -0.51
C LEU A 102 -15.41 11.23 1.02
N ALA A 103 -14.72 12.16 1.68
CA ALA A 103 -14.94 12.40 3.08
C ALA A 103 -16.37 12.89 3.26
N ALA A 104 -17.10 12.38 4.25
CA ALA A 104 -18.41 12.92 4.56
C ALA A 104 -18.23 14.40 4.90
N THR A 105 -18.79 15.29 4.08
CA THR A 105 -19.07 16.65 4.53
C THR A 105 -19.97 16.49 5.75
N GLY A 106 -19.47 16.85 6.93
CA GLY A 106 -20.29 16.91 8.12
C GLY A 106 -21.49 17.80 7.80
N THR A 107 -22.68 17.20 7.76
CA THR A 107 -23.96 17.91 7.72
C THR A 107 -24.20 18.64 9.02
#